data_AF-A0A2J7PZ63-F1
#
_entry.id   AF-A0A2J7PZ63-F1
#
_cell.length_a   1.000
_cell.length_b   1.000
_cell.length_c   1.000
_cell.angle_alpha   90.00
_cell.angle_beta   90.00
_cell.angle_gamma   90.00
#
_symmetry.space_group_name_H-M   'P 1'
#
loop_
_entity.id
_entity.type
_entity.pdbx_description
1 polymer ?
#
loop_
_entity_poly.entity_id
_entity_poly.type
_entity_poly.pdbx_seq_one_letter_code
_entity_poly.pdbx_strand_id
1 'polypeptide(L)'
;MLKFTEEPDFGKPEEETTLSTATAPTPAPTPAGKCSLPLEPANDTSVSPADGYRFGTVAGSRQEYGANSGRIKMKYEFSLEFKTSAEEGILFYVGDDRHIDFIALYLKGGKVHYGFNCGSGAALIVGEKAYHDGQWHSVVFNRTHTNGNLIIDSEVVGVNSSKGATKSINVLSPYYVGGISPNISNEAKFNIKNVNGSFIGCLRNVQLNSKNLGDLRHSIGVIPCSNKVEPGVFFAHTGGQIIAHPSFRVGVVIDIKLDIRPRKTSGILLSVHGRRDFLLLQMVNGVLKFSVDNGKGAISAEYTPPHEHYFCDGHWHTIQAVKSKNVVTLSVDKTSVEPGIGIPGSSSTDTRDSLIIGDFNRTLHQRRLRGLQTREFYVGCIRNVFINEEEQKLDASQVRGNVMVSVCPTT
;
A
#
# COMPACT_ATOMS: atom_id res chain seq x y z
N MET A 1 -88.28 -1.44 -13.36
CA MET A 1 -87.54 -2.72 -13.43
C MET A 1 -86.23 -2.44 -14.15
N LEU A 2 -85.17 -2.08 -13.42
CA LEU A 2 -83.86 -1.74 -13.99
C LEU A 2 -82.77 -2.39 -13.13
N LYS A 3 -81.75 -2.88 -13.84
CA LYS A 3 -80.80 -3.93 -13.47
C LYS A 3 -79.72 -3.47 -12.47
N PHE A 4 -79.26 -4.46 -11.70
CA PHE A 4 -78.07 -4.46 -10.86
C PHE A 4 -76.78 -4.35 -11.69
N THR A 5 -75.76 -3.71 -11.11
CA THR A 5 -74.35 -3.78 -11.48
C THR A 5 -73.53 -3.93 -10.21
N GLU A 6 -72.68 -4.97 -10.18
CA GLU A 6 -71.85 -5.43 -9.07
C GLU A 6 -70.63 -4.53 -8.82
N GLU A 7 -70.24 -4.40 -7.56
CA GLU A 7 -68.96 -3.81 -7.12
C GLU A 7 -67.84 -4.86 -7.19
N PRO A 8 -66.58 -4.47 -7.52
CA PRO A 8 -65.46 -5.39 -7.55
C PRO A 8 -64.81 -5.63 -6.17
N ASP A 9 -64.45 -6.89 -5.97
CA ASP A 9 -63.78 -7.49 -4.81
C ASP A 9 -62.33 -6.99 -4.63
N PHE A 10 -61.98 -6.52 -3.43
CA PHE A 10 -60.62 -6.13 -3.06
C PHE A 10 -59.84 -7.36 -2.56
N GLY A 11 -59.00 -7.92 -3.42
CA GLY A 11 -58.08 -9.01 -3.08
C GLY A 11 -57.08 -8.65 -1.97
N LYS A 12 -56.79 -9.63 -1.11
CA LYS A 12 -55.79 -9.58 -0.02
C LYS A 12 -54.35 -9.41 -0.55
N PRO A 13 -53.43 -8.80 0.22
CA PRO A 13 -52.01 -8.74 -0.13
C PRO A 13 -51.33 -10.11 0.03
N GLU A 14 -50.55 -10.53 -0.96
CA GLU A 14 -49.67 -11.71 -0.91
C GLU A 14 -48.43 -11.42 -0.04
N GLU A 15 -48.04 -12.39 0.80
CA GLU A 15 -46.80 -12.39 1.58
C GLU A 15 -45.58 -12.60 0.66
N GLU A 16 -44.74 -11.56 0.53
CA GLU A 16 -43.42 -11.69 -0.10
C GLU A 16 -42.48 -12.52 0.79
N THR A 17 -42.27 -13.77 0.39
CA THR A 17 -41.28 -14.66 0.99
C THR A 17 -39.88 -14.21 0.52
N THR A 18 -39.10 -13.62 1.43
CA THR A 18 -37.72 -13.17 1.15
C THR A 18 -36.78 -14.36 1.01
N LEU A 19 -36.48 -14.75 -0.24
CA LEU A 19 -35.39 -15.68 -0.56
C LEU A 19 -34.04 -15.00 -0.28
N SER A 20 -33.41 -15.40 0.84
CA SER A 20 -32.00 -15.12 1.13
C SER A 20 -31.13 -15.77 0.06
N THR A 21 -30.57 -14.95 -0.83
CA THR A 21 -29.53 -15.37 -1.78
C THR A 21 -28.21 -15.46 -1.03
N ALA A 22 -27.92 -16.64 -0.48
CA ALA A 22 -26.58 -17.00 -0.05
C ALA A 22 -25.64 -16.87 -1.27
N THR A 23 -24.73 -15.90 -1.21
CA THR A 23 -23.73 -15.68 -2.25
C THR A 23 -22.83 -16.92 -2.32
N ALA A 24 -22.78 -17.57 -3.48
CA ALA A 24 -21.89 -18.71 -3.70
C ALA A 24 -20.43 -18.31 -3.39
N PRO A 25 -19.62 -19.20 -2.77
CA PRO A 25 -18.24 -18.91 -2.47
C PRO A 25 -17.48 -18.59 -3.77
N THR A 26 -16.81 -17.44 -3.79
CA THR A 26 -15.92 -17.03 -4.87
C THR A 26 -14.92 -18.15 -5.16
N PRO A 27 -14.74 -18.59 -6.42
CA PRO A 27 -13.80 -19.66 -6.74
C PRO A 27 -12.41 -19.29 -6.22
N ALA A 28 -11.75 -20.24 -5.57
CA ALA A 28 -10.40 -20.07 -5.06
C ALA A 28 -9.47 -19.65 -6.22
N PRO A 29 -8.55 -18.69 -6.00
CA PRO A 29 -7.70 -18.20 -7.07
C PRO A 29 -6.81 -19.34 -7.59
N THR A 30 -6.89 -19.61 -8.89
CA THR A 30 -6.15 -20.71 -9.52
C THR A 30 -4.69 -20.31 -9.77
N PRO A 31 -3.70 -21.16 -9.42
CA PRO A 31 -2.33 -20.97 -9.86
C PRO A 31 -2.20 -20.81 -11.37
N ALA A 32 -1.33 -19.90 -11.81
CA ALA A 32 -1.03 -19.75 -13.23
C ALA A 32 -0.17 -20.93 -13.70
N GLY A 33 -0.76 -21.85 -14.45
CA GLY A 33 -0.05 -23.05 -14.91
C GLY A 33 0.34 -23.96 -13.75
N LYS A 34 1.62 -24.32 -13.64
CA LYS A 34 2.15 -25.16 -12.54
C LYS A 34 2.89 -24.35 -11.47
N CYS A 35 2.71 -23.03 -11.43
CA CYS A 35 3.29 -22.22 -10.36
C CYS A 35 2.65 -22.58 -9.00
N SER A 36 3.40 -22.39 -7.92
CA SER A 36 3.00 -22.77 -6.56
C SER A 36 1.96 -21.81 -5.96
N LEU A 37 2.12 -20.52 -6.21
CA LEU A 37 1.25 -19.47 -5.68
C LEU A 37 0.23 -18.98 -6.73
N PRO A 38 -1.01 -18.66 -6.32
CA PRO A 38 -2.03 -18.11 -7.20
C PRO A 38 -1.71 -16.70 -7.66
N LEU A 39 -2.24 -16.27 -8.80
CA LEU A 39 -2.05 -14.89 -9.30
C LEU A 39 -2.59 -13.85 -8.33
N GLU A 40 -3.82 -14.09 -7.86
CA GLU A 40 -4.46 -13.31 -6.81
C GLU A 40 -4.23 -13.99 -5.47
N PRO A 41 -3.80 -13.25 -4.43
CA PRO A 41 -3.65 -13.81 -3.11
C PRO A 41 -4.94 -14.47 -2.61
N ALA A 42 -4.83 -15.66 -2.02
CA ALA A 42 -5.97 -16.28 -1.38
C ALA A 42 -6.47 -15.41 -0.21
N ASN A 43 -7.80 -15.26 -0.10
CA ASN A 43 -8.41 -14.62 1.06
C ASN A 43 -8.09 -15.44 2.32
N ASP A 44 -7.62 -14.75 3.36
CA ASP A 44 -7.37 -15.40 4.65
C ASP A 44 -8.68 -15.56 5.43
N THR A 45 -9.31 -16.73 5.29
CA THR A 45 -10.57 -17.06 5.97
C THR A 45 -10.46 -17.15 7.49
N SER A 46 -9.25 -17.13 8.06
CA SER A 46 -9.04 -17.11 9.50
C SER A 46 -9.15 -15.72 10.12
N VAL A 47 -9.22 -14.67 9.29
CA VAL A 47 -9.29 -13.27 9.73
C VAL A 47 -10.73 -12.78 9.67
N SER A 48 -11.15 -12.11 10.74
CA SER A 48 -12.45 -11.48 10.87
C SER A 48 -12.30 -9.95 10.95
N PRO A 49 -13.39 -9.18 10.83
CA PRO A 49 -13.36 -7.74 11.10
C PRO A 49 -12.82 -7.37 12.49
N ALA A 50 -12.91 -8.26 13.48
CA ALA A 50 -12.41 -8.03 14.83
C ALA A 50 -10.87 -8.05 14.91
N ASP A 51 -10.20 -8.73 13.98
CA ASP A 51 -8.74 -8.72 13.86
C ASP A 51 -8.21 -7.40 13.27
N GLY A 52 -9.13 -6.60 12.70
CA GLY A 52 -8.85 -5.28 12.17
C GLY A 52 -8.38 -5.28 10.73
N TYR A 53 -7.90 -4.11 10.34
CA TYR A 53 -7.58 -3.79 8.97
C TYR A 53 -6.15 -3.25 8.85
N ARG A 54 -5.48 -3.61 7.77
CA ARG A 54 -4.15 -3.14 7.40
C ARG A 54 -4.26 -1.93 6.48
N PHE A 55 -3.53 -0.89 6.85
CA PHE A 55 -3.43 0.39 6.15
C PHE A 55 -2.03 0.57 5.56
N GLY A 56 -1.90 1.57 4.69
CA GLY A 56 -0.62 1.97 4.11
C GLY A 56 -0.14 1.09 2.97
N THR A 57 -1.00 0.20 2.44
CA THR A 57 -0.66 -0.66 1.29
C THR A 57 -0.61 0.12 -0.02
N VAL A 58 -1.29 1.27 -0.10
CA VAL A 58 -1.28 2.21 -1.23
C VAL A 58 -1.34 3.65 -0.73
N ALA A 59 -1.02 4.61 -1.60
CA ALA A 59 -1.04 6.03 -1.25
C ALA A 59 -2.46 6.49 -0.92
N GLY A 60 -2.62 7.20 0.19
CA GLY A 60 -3.92 7.68 0.65
C GLY A 60 -4.85 6.59 1.20
N SER A 61 -4.30 5.42 1.55
CA SER A 61 -4.97 4.35 2.27
C SER A 61 -5.68 4.88 3.53
N ARG A 62 -6.99 4.64 3.65
CA ARG A 62 -7.81 5.14 4.76
C ARG A 62 -9.20 4.53 4.79
N GLN A 63 -9.86 4.65 5.92
CA GLN A 63 -11.30 4.47 6.09
C GLN A 63 -11.95 5.81 6.47
N GLU A 64 -13.14 6.04 5.95
CA GLU A 64 -13.93 7.24 6.20
C GLU A 64 -15.27 6.84 6.80
N TYR A 65 -15.53 7.28 8.02
CA TYR A 65 -16.78 6.99 8.73
C TYR A 65 -17.68 8.21 8.75
N GLY A 66 -18.99 7.99 8.56
CA GLY A 66 -20.00 8.98 8.90
C GLY A 66 -20.03 9.23 10.40
N ALA A 67 -20.38 10.45 10.81
CA ALA A 67 -20.51 10.74 12.23
C ALA A 67 -21.74 10.00 12.81
N ASN A 68 -21.53 9.09 13.76
CA ASN A 68 -22.61 8.71 14.66
C ASN A 68 -23.03 9.94 15.49
N SER A 69 -24.32 10.08 15.79
CA SER A 69 -24.95 11.21 16.51
C SER A 69 -24.48 11.41 17.97
N GLY A 70 -23.34 10.84 18.35
CA GLY A 70 -22.69 11.05 19.64
C GLY A 70 -22.33 12.52 19.86
N ARG A 71 -22.73 13.06 21.02
CA ARG A 71 -22.44 14.46 21.40
C ARG A 71 -20.95 14.64 21.72
N ILE A 72 -20.08 14.76 20.72
CA ILE A 72 -18.63 15.02 20.92
C ILE A 72 -18.30 16.47 21.27
N LYS A 73 -19.29 17.38 21.15
CA LYS A 73 -19.13 18.82 21.27
C LYS A 73 -18.51 19.27 22.59
N MET A 74 -18.95 18.71 23.73
CA MET A 74 -18.45 19.09 25.06
C MET A 74 -17.52 18.05 25.68
N LYS A 75 -17.69 16.78 25.31
CA LYS A 75 -16.89 15.67 25.78
C LYS A 75 -16.83 14.59 24.70
N TYR A 76 -15.69 13.93 24.55
CA TYR A 76 -15.57 12.71 23.77
C TYR A 76 -14.54 11.77 24.39
N GLU A 77 -14.66 10.50 24.07
CA GLU A 77 -13.64 9.48 24.29
C GLU A 77 -13.54 8.64 23.03
N PHE A 78 -12.38 8.66 22.38
CA PHE A 78 -12.08 7.74 21.29
C PHE A 78 -11.11 6.68 21.80
N SER A 79 -11.26 5.46 21.29
CA SER A 79 -10.31 4.38 21.51
C SER A 79 -10.00 3.66 20.21
N LEU A 80 -8.78 3.14 20.10
CA LEU A 80 -8.36 2.24 19.04
C LEU A 80 -7.17 1.40 19.51
N GLU A 81 -6.92 0.31 18.80
CA GLU A 81 -5.68 -0.45 18.94
C GLU A 81 -4.89 -0.39 17.63
N PHE A 82 -3.57 -0.29 17.73
CA PHE A 82 -2.69 -0.25 16.56
C PHE A 82 -1.48 -1.16 16.71
N LYS A 83 -0.98 -1.67 15.58
CA LYS A 83 0.25 -2.47 15.48
C LYS A 83 1.07 -1.99 14.28
N THR A 84 2.32 -1.57 14.50
CA THR A 84 3.18 -1.06 13.44
C THR A 84 4.67 -1.19 13.76
N SER A 85 5.50 -1.15 12.72
CA SER A 85 6.95 -0.93 12.81
C SER A 85 7.37 0.41 12.18
N ALA A 86 6.43 1.17 11.64
CA ALA A 86 6.67 2.48 11.04
C ALA A 86 6.70 3.57 12.12
N GLU A 87 7.63 4.51 11.98
CA GLU A 87 7.81 5.60 12.94
C GLU A 87 6.80 6.75 12.75
N GLU A 88 6.18 6.83 11.58
CA GLU A 88 5.23 7.90 11.23
C GLU A 88 3.95 7.33 10.60
N GLY A 89 2.82 8.00 10.84
CA GLY A 89 1.55 7.65 10.21
C GLY A 89 0.33 8.23 10.91
N ILE A 90 -0.71 8.56 10.15
CA ILE A 90 -1.94 9.13 10.68
C ILE A 90 -2.86 8.01 11.17
N LEU A 91 -3.15 7.96 12.48
CA LEU A 91 -4.06 6.96 13.07
C LEU A 91 -5.53 7.41 12.97
N PHE A 92 -5.80 8.67 13.29
CA PHE A 92 -7.15 9.24 13.29
C PHE A 92 -7.12 10.75 12.99
N TYR A 93 -8.10 11.24 12.22
CA TYR A 93 -8.29 12.68 12.00
C TYR A 93 -9.75 13.07 11.78
N VAL A 94 -10.16 14.20 12.33
CA VAL A 94 -11.39 14.91 11.95
C VAL A 94 -11.22 16.40 12.21
N GLY A 95 -11.78 17.25 11.35
CA GLY A 95 -11.85 18.70 11.58
C GLY A 95 -13.16 19.32 11.11
N ASP A 96 -13.33 20.62 11.36
CA ASP A 96 -14.32 21.45 10.64
C ASP A 96 -13.90 21.71 9.19
N ASP A 97 -14.72 22.47 8.47
CA ASP A 97 -14.50 22.90 7.10
C ASP A 97 -13.18 23.64 6.88
N ARG A 98 -12.74 24.40 7.89
CA ARG A 98 -11.49 25.17 7.86
C ARG A 98 -10.34 24.47 8.58
N HIS A 99 -10.57 23.28 9.13
CA HIS A 99 -9.63 22.51 9.94
C HIS A 99 -9.02 23.30 11.12
N ILE A 100 -9.78 24.25 11.67
CA ILE A 100 -9.43 25.02 12.87
C ILE A 100 -9.79 24.20 14.10
N ASP A 101 -11.05 23.76 14.19
CA ASP A 101 -11.50 22.80 15.19
C ASP A 101 -11.10 21.42 14.69
N PHE A 102 -10.28 20.69 15.44
CA PHE A 102 -9.82 19.38 15.00
C PHE A 102 -9.51 18.43 16.16
N ILE A 103 -9.48 17.15 15.82
CA ILE A 103 -9.00 16.06 16.66
C ILE A 103 -8.07 15.22 15.79
N ALA A 104 -6.85 14.97 16.25
CA ALA A 104 -5.84 14.23 15.51
C ALA A 104 -5.09 13.27 16.44
N LEU A 105 -4.94 12.03 15.99
CA LEU A 105 -4.04 11.04 16.57
C LEU A 105 -3.08 10.55 15.47
N TYR A 106 -1.78 10.62 15.71
CA TYR A 106 -0.78 10.21 14.73
C TYR A 106 0.51 9.75 15.40
N LEU A 107 1.30 8.97 14.68
CA LEU A 107 2.67 8.61 15.05
C LEU A 107 3.65 9.59 14.41
N LYS A 108 4.65 9.99 15.18
CA LYS A 108 5.80 10.75 14.67
C LYS A 108 7.07 10.39 15.45
N GLY A 109 8.13 9.99 14.75
CA GLY A 109 9.36 9.50 15.38
C GLY A 109 9.09 8.38 16.38
N GLY A 110 8.13 7.50 16.06
CA GLY A 110 7.72 6.37 16.88
C GLY A 110 6.79 6.69 18.06
N LYS A 111 6.57 7.97 18.37
CA LYS A 111 5.76 8.42 19.51
C LYS A 111 4.33 8.69 19.09
N VAL A 112 3.37 8.45 19.99
CA VAL A 112 1.96 8.79 19.77
C VAL A 112 1.72 10.26 20.13
N HIS A 113 1.18 11.01 19.18
CA HIS A 113 0.80 12.41 19.32
C HIS A 113 -0.72 12.55 19.27
N TYR A 114 -1.29 13.22 20.27
CA TYR A 114 -2.69 13.59 20.33
C TYR A 114 -2.82 15.10 20.32
N GLY A 115 -3.38 15.64 19.23
CA GLY A 115 -3.64 17.06 19.05
C GLY A 115 -5.14 17.34 18.99
N PHE A 116 -5.58 18.43 19.61
CA PHE A 116 -6.94 18.90 19.46
C PHE A 116 -7.03 20.42 19.60
N ASN A 117 -8.02 21.03 18.94
CA ASN A 117 -8.30 22.46 19.04
C ASN A 117 -9.81 22.68 19.13
N CYS A 118 -10.23 23.50 20.08
CA CYS A 118 -11.64 23.90 20.28
C CYS A 118 -11.94 25.31 19.72
N GLY A 119 -11.06 25.83 18.85
CA GLY A 119 -11.26 27.10 18.13
C GLY A 119 -10.46 28.28 18.66
N SER A 120 -9.97 28.23 19.91
CA SER A 120 -9.15 29.30 20.52
C SER A 120 -7.69 28.92 20.78
N GLY A 121 -7.26 27.76 20.31
CA GLY A 121 -5.86 27.36 20.21
C GLY A 121 -5.62 25.88 20.55
N ALA A 122 -4.70 25.27 19.82
CA ALA A 122 -4.44 23.84 19.90
C ALA A 122 -3.70 23.42 21.18
N ALA A 123 -4.09 22.25 21.69
CA ALA A 123 -3.32 21.45 22.63
C ALA A 123 -2.58 20.34 21.89
N LEU A 124 -1.44 19.91 22.44
CA LEU A 124 -0.71 18.74 21.99
C LEU A 124 -0.24 17.95 23.21
N ILE A 125 -0.52 16.66 23.22
CA ILE A 125 -0.02 15.68 24.18
C ILE A 125 0.83 14.68 23.40
N VAL A 126 2.03 14.39 23.88
CA VAL A 126 2.98 13.49 23.21
C VAL A 126 3.41 12.41 24.18
N GLY A 127 3.33 11.15 23.76
CA GLY A 127 3.87 10.06 24.55
C GLY A 127 5.39 10.04 24.59
N GLU A 128 5.95 9.70 25.74
CA GLU A 128 7.41 9.69 25.93
C GLU A 128 8.07 8.48 25.26
N LYS A 129 7.40 7.33 25.29
CA LYS A 129 7.84 6.05 24.74
C LYS A 129 7.58 5.96 23.23
N ALA A 130 8.39 5.16 22.56
CA ALA A 130 8.17 4.74 21.18
C ALA A 130 7.30 3.48 21.16
N TYR A 131 6.35 3.40 20.23
CA TYR A 131 5.31 2.34 20.13
C TYR A 131 5.27 1.69 18.74
N HIS A 132 6.40 1.67 18.03
CA HIS A 132 6.55 1.06 16.70
C HIS A 132 7.34 -0.26 16.77
N ASP A 133 7.12 -1.05 17.82
CA ASP A 133 7.84 -2.29 18.12
C ASP A 133 7.23 -3.53 17.43
N GLY A 134 6.18 -3.35 16.61
CA GLY A 134 5.45 -4.42 15.96
C GLY A 134 4.46 -5.15 16.86
N GLN A 135 4.21 -4.68 18.09
CA GLN A 135 3.19 -5.19 19.00
C GLN A 135 1.89 -4.39 18.94
N TRP A 136 0.82 -4.95 19.48
CA TRP A 136 -0.45 -4.25 19.63
C TRP A 136 -0.39 -3.32 20.83
N HIS A 137 -0.72 -2.05 20.60
CA HIS A 137 -0.90 -1.04 21.64
C HIS A 137 -2.32 -0.51 21.64
N SER A 138 -2.87 -0.31 22.83
CA SER A 138 -4.19 0.30 23.03
C SER A 138 -4.04 1.79 23.30
N VAL A 139 -4.84 2.61 22.62
CA VAL A 139 -4.84 4.06 22.81
C VAL A 139 -6.24 4.54 23.12
N VAL A 140 -6.37 5.32 24.19
CA VAL A 140 -7.59 6.08 24.50
C VAL A 140 -7.23 7.55 24.55
N PHE A 141 -7.90 8.35 23.75
CA PHE A 141 -7.75 9.81 23.73
C PHE A 141 -9.09 10.46 23.95
N ASN A 142 -9.18 11.26 25.00
CA ASN A 142 -10.44 11.85 25.43
C ASN A 142 -10.26 13.32 25.73
N ARG A 143 -11.39 14.01 25.82
CA ARG A 143 -11.46 15.42 26.17
C ARG A 143 -12.76 15.70 26.90
N THR A 144 -12.70 16.49 27.96
CA THR A 144 -13.85 17.10 28.63
C THR A 144 -13.63 18.61 28.73
N HIS A 145 -14.51 19.41 28.12
CA HIS A 145 -14.31 20.85 27.95
C HIS A 145 -12.93 21.14 27.32
N THR A 146 -12.10 21.98 27.90
CA THR A 146 -10.77 22.28 27.35
C THR A 146 -9.73 21.19 27.63
N ASN A 147 -9.98 20.28 28.57
CA ASN A 147 -8.96 19.38 29.10
C ASN A 147 -8.98 18.05 28.35
N GLY A 148 -7.82 17.65 27.82
CA GLY A 148 -7.60 16.38 27.14
C GLY A 148 -6.68 15.46 27.90
N ASN A 149 -6.85 14.16 27.68
CA ASN A 149 -6.04 13.10 28.26
C ASN A 149 -5.65 12.08 27.18
N LEU A 150 -4.40 11.61 27.22
CA LEU A 150 -3.89 10.51 26.41
C LEU A 150 -3.52 9.34 27.32
N ILE A 151 -4.12 8.18 27.06
CA ILE A 151 -3.85 6.92 27.77
C ILE A 151 -3.35 5.92 26.75
N ILE A 152 -2.22 5.27 27.03
CA ILE A 152 -1.66 4.22 26.18
C ILE A 152 -1.35 3.03 27.06
N ASP A 153 -1.80 1.84 26.66
CA ASP A 153 -1.60 0.58 27.41
C ASP A 153 -2.01 0.66 28.89
N SER A 154 -3.14 1.33 29.14
CA SER A 154 -3.70 1.60 30.47
C SER A 154 -2.88 2.55 31.35
N GLU A 155 -1.82 3.16 30.82
CA GLU A 155 -1.05 4.21 31.51
C GLU A 155 -1.49 5.59 31.05
N VAL A 156 -1.71 6.51 32.00
CA VAL A 156 -1.95 7.93 31.68
C VAL A 156 -0.63 8.54 31.23
N VAL A 157 -0.52 8.84 29.94
CA VAL A 157 0.71 9.31 29.30
C VAL A 157 0.85 10.83 29.38
N GLY A 158 -0.27 11.56 29.38
CA GLY A 158 -0.22 12.99 29.56
C GLY A 158 -1.58 13.67 29.49
N VAL A 159 -1.61 14.87 30.06
CA VAL A 159 -2.77 15.76 30.04
C VAL A 159 -2.36 17.13 29.53
N ASN A 160 -3.22 17.78 28.76
CA ASN A 160 -3.02 19.15 28.31
C ASN A 160 -4.38 19.76 27.99
N SER A 161 -4.44 21.08 27.84
CA SER A 161 -5.69 21.80 27.62
C SER A 161 -5.63 22.68 26.37
N SER A 162 -6.72 22.73 25.61
CA SER A 162 -6.85 23.67 24.49
C SER A 162 -6.73 25.09 25.03
N LYS A 163 -6.00 25.96 24.32
CA LYS A 163 -5.79 27.34 24.75
C LYS A 163 -7.09 28.13 24.59
N GLY A 164 -7.26 29.16 25.42
CA GLY A 164 -8.44 30.02 25.41
C GLY A 164 -9.64 29.46 26.20
N ALA A 165 -10.80 30.10 26.04
CA ALA A 165 -12.00 29.82 26.84
C ALA A 165 -13.03 28.93 26.13
N THR A 166 -12.83 28.59 24.86
CA THR A 166 -13.81 27.81 24.09
C THR A 166 -13.83 26.36 24.56
N LYS A 167 -14.99 25.90 25.06
CA LYS A 167 -15.17 24.54 25.58
C LYS A 167 -15.78 23.57 24.58
N SER A 168 -16.42 24.09 23.54
CA SER A 168 -17.07 23.29 22.50
C SER A 168 -16.11 23.04 21.35
N ILE A 169 -16.12 21.83 20.79
CA ILE A 169 -15.47 21.52 19.53
C ILE A 169 -16.53 21.24 18.47
N ASN A 170 -16.39 21.81 17.29
CA ASN A 170 -17.29 21.59 16.16
C ASN A 170 -16.48 20.95 15.04
N VAL A 171 -16.72 19.68 14.75
CA VAL A 171 -16.05 18.96 13.66
C VAL A 171 -17.09 18.34 12.75
N LEU A 172 -16.73 18.10 11.50
CA LEU A 172 -17.61 17.57 10.48
C LEU A 172 -17.12 16.20 10.03
N SER A 173 -18.06 15.32 9.68
CA SER A 173 -17.74 14.06 9.01
C SER A 173 -17.05 14.31 7.67
N PRO A 174 -16.18 13.40 7.20
CA PRO A 174 -15.95 12.07 7.76
C PRO A 174 -14.92 12.02 8.90
N TYR A 175 -15.04 11.01 9.76
CA TYR A 175 -13.97 10.59 10.66
C TYR A 175 -12.99 9.72 9.88
N TYR A 176 -11.76 10.20 9.73
CA TYR A 176 -10.70 9.52 9.01
C TYR A 176 -9.95 8.57 9.94
N VAL A 177 -9.75 7.33 9.49
CA VAL A 177 -8.98 6.29 10.20
C VAL A 177 -7.86 5.79 9.28
N GLY A 178 -6.63 5.72 9.81
CA GLY A 178 -5.45 5.19 9.14
C GLY A 178 -4.86 6.07 8.02
N GLY A 179 -5.43 7.24 7.75
CA GLY A 179 -4.96 8.19 6.72
C GLY A 179 -6.01 9.24 6.42
N ILE A 180 -5.64 10.31 5.72
CA ILE A 180 -6.57 11.37 5.29
C ILE A 180 -6.71 11.41 3.77
N SER A 181 -7.80 12.03 3.30
CA SER A 181 -7.96 12.28 1.87
C SER A 181 -6.87 13.22 1.36
N PRO A 182 -6.26 12.97 0.18
CA PRO A 182 -5.31 13.89 -0.43
C PRO A 182 -5.87 15.32 -0.58
N ASN A 183 -7.18 15.45 -0.75
CA ASN A 183 -7.87 16.73 -0.93
C ASN A 183 -7.84 17.64 0.30
N ILE A 184 -7.60 17.10 1.49
CA ILE A 184 -7.52 17.87 2.75
C ILE A 184 -6.10 17.87 3.35
N SER A 185 -5.14 17.30 2.63
CA SER A 185 -3.80 17.02 3.16
C SER A 185 -3.02 18.31 3.47
N ASN A 186 -3.19 19.35 2.67
CA ASN A 186 -2.52 20.64 2.86
C ASN A 186 -3.10 21.40 4.05
N GLU A 187 -4.42 21.35 4.21
CA GLU A 187 -5.18 21.99 5.27
C GLU A 187 -4.90 21.33 6.63
N ALA A 188 -4.87 19.99 6.66
CA ALA A 188 -4.58 19.22 7.87
C ALA A 188 -3.10 19.22 8.28
N LYS A 189 -2.19 19.57 7.36
CA LYS A 189 -0.72 19.41 7.50
C LYS A 189 -0.16 19.93 8.82
N PHE A 190 -0.60 21.10 9.27
CA PHE A 190 -0.11 21.70 10.51
C PHE A 190 -0.70 21.05 11.77
N ASN A 191 -1.92 20.55 11.68
CA ASN A 191 -2.61 19.84 12.77
C ASN A 191 -1.91 18.51 13.11
N ILE A 192 -1.35 17.85 12.08
CA ILE A 192 -0.59 16.60 12.19
C ILE A 192 0.94 16.81 12.11
N LYS A 193 1.44 18.03 12.33
CA LYS A 193 2.89 18.35 12.38
C LYS A 193 3.70 17.84 11.18
N ASN A 194 3.14 17.94 9.99
CA ASN A 194 3.72 17.50 8.71
C ASN A 194 3.94 15.98 8.59
N VAL A 195 3.33 15.16 9.46
CA VAL A 195 3.28 13.71 9.20
C VAL A 195 2.58 13.51 7.87
N ASN A 196 3.28 12.89 6.94
CA ASN A 196 2.78 12.67 5.59
C ASN A 196 2.41 11.20 5.42
N GLY A 197 1.33 10.95 4.68
CA GLY A 197 0.93 9.60 4.30
C GLY A 197 0.03 8.88 5.31
N SER A 198 -0.40 7.71 4.88
CA SER A 198 -1.25 6.80 5.63
C SER A 198 -0.45 6.04 6.68
N PHE A 199 -1.12 5.61 7.74
CA PHE A 199 -0.57 4.67 8.70
C PHE A 199 -0.19 3.35 8.00
N ILE A 200 1.04 2.89 8.19
CA ILE A 200 1.50 1.59 7.71
C ILE A 200 1.41 0.63 8.89
N GLY A 201 0.46 -0.29 8.88
CA GLY A 201 0.23 -1.18 10.01
C GLY A 201 -1.20 -1.65 10.09
N CYS A 202 -1.59 -2.21 11.23
CA CYS A 202 -2.96 -2.64 11.47
C CYS A 202 -3.66 -1.80 12.53
N LEU A 203 -4.94 -1.50 12.30
CA LEU A 203 -5.84 -0.85 13.25
C LEU A 203 -7.04 -1.74 13.51
N ARG A 204 -7.49 -1.80 14.77
CA ARG A 204 -8.73 -2.48 15.17
C ARG A 204 -9.42 -1.74 16.31
N ASN A 205 -10.63 -2.17 16.63
CA ASN A 205 -11.40 -1.70 17.79
C ASN A 205 -11.55 -0.16 17.85
N VAL A 206 -11.75 0.48 16.70
CA VAL A 206 -11.93 1.94 16.64
C VAL A 206 -13.34 2.33 17.11
N GLN A 207 -13.41 3.07 18.21
CA GLN A 207 -14.67 3.38 18.89
C GLN A 207 -14.74 4.85 19.30
N LEU A 208 -15.97 5.34 19.42
CA LEU A 208 -16.35 6.62 20.02
C LEU A 208 -17.34 6.36 21.16
N ASN A 209 -16.96 6.71 22.39
CA ASN A 209 -17.73 6.50 23.62
C ASN A 209 -18.21 5.04 23.75
N SER A 210 -17.28 4.10 23.58
CA SER A 210 -17.51 2.64 23.62
C SER A 210 -18.51 2.12 22.57
N LYS A 211 -18.74 2.88 21.48
CA LYS A 211 -19.59 2.49 20.35
C LYS A 211 -18.80 2.61 19.05
N ASN A 212 -19.26 1.95 17.99
CA ASN A 212 -18.67 2.10 16.66
C ASN A 212 -18.73 3.57 16.19
N LEU A 213 -17.75 3.99 15.39
CA LEU A 213 -17.64 5.37 14.87
C LEU A 213 -18.86 5.85 14.07
N GLY A 214 -19.57 4.92 13.44
CA GLY A 214 -20.69 5.18 12.53
C GLY A 214 -20.61 4.28 11.31
N ASP A 215 -21.38 4.65 10.28
CA ASP A 215 -21.37 3.94 9.00
C ASP A 215 -20.02 4.13 8.31
N LEU A 216 -19.40 3.03 7.88
CA LEU A 216 -18.24 3.09 6.98
C LEU A 216 -18.71 3.56 5.60
N ARG A 217 -18.28 4.77 5.19
CA ARG A 217 -18.65 5.39 3.91
C ARG A 217 -17.68 5.01 2.79
N HIS A 218 -16.38 5.04 3.08
CA HIS A 218 -15.34 4.69 2.12
C HIS A 218 -14.23 3.88 2.80
N SER A 219 -13.69 2.90 2.08
CA SER A 219 -12.51 2.13 2.47
C SER A 219 -11.59 2.03 1.27
N ILE A 220 -10.48 2.77 1.29
CA ILE A 220 -9.59 2.95 0.15
C ILE A 220 -8.25 2.34 0.49
N GLY A 221 -7.81 1.32 -0.27
CA GLY A 221 -6.47 0.78 -0.06
C GLY A 221 -6.27 0.10 1.28
N VAL A 222 -7.31 -0.57 1.78
CA VAL A 222 -7.33 -1.22 3.10
C VAL A 222 -7.67 -2.68 2.90
N ILE A 223 -6.89 -3.56 3.53
CA ILE A 223 -7.08 -5.02 3.44
C ILE A 223 -7.24 -5.61 4.85
N PRO A 224 -7.79 -6.81 5.02
CA PRO A 224 -7.83 -7.47 6.34
C PRO A 224 -6.43 -7.58 6.96
N CYS A 225 -6.32 -7.39 8.29
CA CYS A 225 -5.04 -7.54 8.98
C CYS A 225 -4.66 -9.01 9.18
N SER A 226 -4.28 -9.68 8.08
CA SER A 226 -3.76 -11.04 8.11
C SER A 226 -2.29 -11.08 8.57
N ASN A 227 -1.93 -12.19 9.21
CA ASN A 227 -0.54 -12.58 9.50
C ASN A 227 0.07 -13.45 8.37
N LYS A 228 -0.70 -13.85 7.35
CA LYS A 228 -0.22 -14.53 6.12
C LYS A 228 0.37 -13.53 5.13
N VAL A 229 1.23 -12.68 5.64
CA VAL A 229 1.94 -11.64 4.90
C VAL A 229 3.35 -11.52 5.43
N GLU A 230 4.26 -11.03 4.60
CA GLU A 230 5.64 -10.74 4.97
C GLU A 230 6.10 -9.41 4.36
N PRO A 231 7.25 -8.85 4.78
CA PRO A 231 7.78 -7.62 4.20
C PRO A 231 8.12 -7.78 2.71
N GLY A 232 7.71 -6.79 1.91
CA GLY A 232 7.98 -6.72 0.48
C GLY A 232 6.97 -5.84 -0.24
N VAL A 233 7.05 -5.85 -1.57
CA VAL A 233 6.12 -5.13 -2.45
C VAL A 233 5.46 -6.13 -3.40
N PHE A 234 4.13 -6.18 -3.38
CA PHE A 234 3.34 -7.08 -4.19
C PHE A 234 2.79 -6.39 -5.45
N PHE A 235 3.04 -6.99 -6.61
CA PHE A 235 2.53 -6.56 -7.91
C PHE A 235 1.36 -7.47 -8.31
N ALA A 236 0.19 -6.88 -8.53
CA ALA A 236 -1.03 -7.62 -8.85
C ALA A 236 -1.14 -7.97 -10.34
N HIS A 237 -1.93 -9.01 -10.67
CA HIS A 237 -2.11 -9.45 -12.07
C HIS A 237 -2.81 -8.43 -12.98
N THR A 238 -3.54 -7.49 -12.38
CA THR A 238 -4.18 -6.36 -13.09
C THR A 238 -3.19 -5.30 -13.55
N GLY A 239 -1.91 -5.44 -13.19
CA GLY A 239 -0.82 -4.59 -13.60
C GLY A 239 -0.58 -3.44 -12.62
N GLY A 240 0.68 -3.02 -12.56
CA GLY A 240 1.15 -2.00 -11.67
C GLY A 240 2.66 -1.87 -11.77
N GLN A 241 3.18 -0.72 -11.38
CA GLN A 241 4.60 -0.42 -11.46
C GLN A 241 5.03 0.52 -10.35
N ILE A 242 6.32 0.50 -10.05
CA ILE A 242 6.96 1.49 -9.19
C ILE A 242 7.93 2.29 -10.04
N ILE A 243 7.75 3.62 -10.03
CA ILE A 243 8.73 4.54 -10.61
C ILE A 243 9.76 4.83 -9.53
N ALA A 244 10.81 4.00 -9.47
CA ALA A 244 11.86 4.14 -8.46
C ALA A 244 12.64 5.45 -8.67
N HIS A 245 12.97 5.77 -9.92
CA HIS A 245 13.60 7.03 -10.30
C HIS A 245 12.88 7.64 -11.51
N PRO A 246 12.47 8.92 -11.48
CA PRO A 246 11.76 9.55 -12.59
C PRO A 246 12.66 9.78 -13.81
N SER A 247 13.97 9.96 -13.61
CA SER A 247 14.98 10.04 -14.66
C SER A 247 16.25 9.34 -14.17
N PHE A 248 16.71 8.34 -14.91
CA PHE A 248 17.83 7.51 -14.51
C PHE A 248 18.79 7.28 -15.67
N ARG A 249 20.10 7.49 -15.42
CA ARG A 249 21.18 7.21 -16.36
C ARG A 249 21.94 5.97 -15.90
N VAL A 250 21.84 4.88 -16.66
CA VAL A 250 22.53 3.62 -16.37
C VAL A 250 24.06 3.78 -16.40
N GLY A 251 24.60 4.54 -17.37
CA GLY A 251 26.02 4.88 -17.41
C GLY A 251 26.94 3.70 -17.71
N VAL A 252 28.16 3.71 -17.15
CA VAL A 252 29.22 2.75 -17.49
C VAL A 252 29.11 1.47 -16.65
N VAL A 253 28.82 1.61 -15.36
CA VAL A 253 28.72 0.52 -14.40
C VAL A 253 27.37 0.63 -13.68
N ILE A 254 26.68 -0.49 -13.54
CA ILE A 254 25.53 -0.60 -12.66
C ILE A 254 25.49 -2.00 -12.03
N ASP A 255 25.20 -2.08 -10.75
CA ASP A 255 24.93 -3.32 -10.02
C ASP A 255 23.49 -3.27 -9.49
N ILE A 256 22.67 -4.24 -9.87
CA ILE A 256 21.29 -4.37 -9.43
C ILE A 256 21.17 -5.69 -8.67
N LYS A 257 20.74 -5.62 -7.41
CA LYS A 257 20.42 -6.79 -6.60
C LYS A 257 18.98 -6.71 -6.11
N LEU A 258 18.23 -7.78 -6.21
CA LEU A 258 16.86 -7.83 -5.71
C LEU A 258 16.43 -9.27 -5.43
N ASP A 259 15.49 -9.44 -4.50
CA ASP A 259 14.85 -10.72 -4.25
C ASP A 259 13.47 -10.75 -4.92
N ILE A 260 13.13 -11.86 -5.58
CA ILE A 260 11.82 -12.08 -6.21
C ILE A 260 11.12 -13.31 -5.64
N ARG A 261 9.80 -13.24 -5.56
CA ARG A 261 8.92 -14.40 -5.46
C ARG A 261 7.76 -14.27 -6.46
N PRO A 262 7.98 -14.68 -7.72
CA PRO A 262 6.99 -14.65 -8.78
C PRO A 262 5.79 -15.58 -8.55
N ARG A 263 4.66 -15.20 -9.13
CA ARG A 263 3.44 -16.02 -9.30
C ARG A 263 3.22 -16.42 -10.77
N LYS A 264 4.15 -16.07 -11.66
CA LYS A 264 4.15 -16.34 -13.11
C LYS A 264 5.55 -16.64 -13.63
N THR A 265 5.62 -17.31 -14.78
CA THR A 265 6.88 -17.65 -15.49
C THR A 265 7.41 -16.53 -16.39
N SER A 266 6.58 -15.51 -16.66
CA SER A 266 6.92 -14.35 -17.50
C SER A 266 6.54 -13.06 -16.80
N GLY A 267 7.36 -12.02 -16.98
CA GLY A 267 7.10 -10.69 -16.41
C GLY A 267 8.34 -9.80 -16.44
N ILE A 268 8.14 -8.48 -16.51
CA ILE A 268 9.23 -7.50 -16.50
C ILE A 268 9.56 -7.10 -15.06
N LEU A 269 10.80 -7.34 -14.64
CA LEU A 269 11.24 -7.03 -13.28
C LEU A 269 11.71 -5.58 -13.15
N LEU A 270 12.58 -5.14 -14.05
CA LEU A 270 13.15 -3.80 -14.03
C LEU A 270 13.43 -3.31 -15.46
N SER A 271 13.10 -2.05 -15.75
CA SER A 271 13.35 -1.44 -17.05
C SER A 271 13.82 0.02 -16.94
N VAL A 272 14.75 0.38 -17.80
CA VAL A 272 15.15 1.77 -18.08
C VAL A 272 15.39 1.90 -19.58
N HIS A 273 14.78 2.89 -20.21
CA HIS A 273 14.96 3.14 -21.65
C HIS A 273 15.59 4.51 -21.92
N GLY A 274 16.20 4.61 -23.09
CA GLY A 274 16.61 5.85 -23.72
C GLY A 274 16.20 5.82 -25.18
N ARG A 275 16.82 6.68 -26.00
CA ARG A 275 16.47 6.77 -27.43
C ARG A 275 16.91 5.54 -28.22
N ARG A 276 18.06 4.96 -27.88
CA ARG A 276 18.65 3.76 -28.52
C ARG A 276 19.05 2.74 -27.47
N ASP A 277 19.58 3.27 -26.38
CA ASP A 277 20.11 2.54 -25.24
C ASP A 277 18.98 2.08 -24.31
N PHE A 278 19.19 0.95 -23.64
CA PHE A 278 18.28 0.46 -22.61
C PHE A 278 18.99 -0.47 -21.65
N LEU A 279 18.36 -0.70 -20.50
CA LEU A 279 18.63 -1.77 -19.57
C LEU A 279 17.32 -2.47 -19.23
N LEU A 280 17.30 -3.80 -19.26
CA LEU A 280 16.10 -4.59 -19.03
C LEU A 280 16.44 -5.87 -18.27
N LEU A 281 15.69 -6.14 -17.20
CA LEU A 281 15.66 -7.39 -16.48
C LEU A 281 14.24 -7.97 -16.59
N GLN A 282 14.10 -9.14 -17.19
CA GLN A 282 12.80 -9.74 -17.49
C GLN A 282 12.85 -11.27 -17.38
N MET A 283 11.72 -11.87 -17.02
CA MET A 283 11.48 -13.31 -17.12
C MET A 283 10.67 -13.60 -18.37
N VAL A 284 11.07 -14.60 -19.14
CA VAL A 284 10.41 -15.03 -20.38
C VAL A 284 10.34 -16.54 -20.39
N ASN A 285 9.13 -17.09 -20.18
CA ASN A 285 8.87 -18.53 -20.16
C ASN A 285 9.82 -19.29 -19.22
N GLY A 286 10.00 -18.77 -18.01
CA GLY A 286 10.87 -19.35 -16.97
C GLY A 286 12.34 -18.96 -17.08
N VAL A 287 12.80 -18.39 -18.20
CA VAL A 287 14.20 -17.95 -18.37
C VAL A 287 14.34 -16.51 -17.85
N LEU A 288 15.32 -16.27 -16.97
CA LEU A 288 15.64 -14.92 -16.50
C LEU A 288 16.70 -14.30 -17.41
N LYS A 289 16.43 -13.09 -17.92
CA LYS A 289 17.27 -12.41 -18.90
C LYS A 289 17.62 -11.00 -18.45
N PHE A 290 18.91 -10.69 -18.46
CA PHE A 290 19.43 -9.34 -18.30
C PHE A 290 19.99 -8.85 -19.62
N SER A 291 19.44 -7.77 -20.17
CA SER A 291 19.81 -7.19 -21.46
C SER A 291 20.15 -5.71 -21.34
N VAL A 292 21.22 -5.29 -22.00
CA VAL A 292 21.67 -3.91 -22.07
C VAL A 292 22.04 -3.56 -23.51
N ASP A 293 21.67 -2.38 -23.99
CA ASP A 293 22.16 -1.84 -25.27
C ASP A 293 22.89 -0.51 -25.03
N ASN A 294 24.16 -0.45 -25.43
CA ASN A 294 25.02 0.74 -25.38
C ASN A 294 24.97 1.56 -26.69
N GLY A 295 23.91 1.39 -27.47
CA GLY A 295 23.68 2.06 -28.76
C GLY A 295 24.21 1.30 -29.99
N LYS A 296 24.83 0.12 -29.80
CA LYS A 296 25.41 -0.72 -30.87
C LYS A 296 24.88 -2.16 -30.89
N GLY A 297 23.73 -2.40 -30.29
CA GLY A 297 23.09 -3.71 -30.23
C GLY A 297 23.05 -4.25 -28.81
N ALA A 298 22.05 -5.09 -28.56
CA ALA A 298 21.80 -5.66 -27.24
C ALA A 298 22.88 -6.69 -26.87
N ILE A 299 23.33 -6.61 -25.62
CA ILE A 299 24.22 -7.52 -24.92
C ILE A 299 23.37 -8.18 -23.86
N SER A 300 23.43 -9.49 -23.70
CA SER A 300 22.61 -10.19 -22.71
C SER A 300 23.32 -11.34 -22.02
N ALA A 301 22.94 -11.57 -20.76
CA ALA A 301 23.22 -12.78 -20.01
C ALA A 301 21.88 -13.42 -19.62
N GLU A 302 21.77 -14.74 -19.75
CA GLU A 302 20.52 -15.48 -19.53
C GLU A 302 20.76 -16.63 -18.54
N TYR A 303 19.87 -16.78 -17.57
CA TYR A 303 19.81 -17.93 -16.68
C TYR A 303 18.64 -18.81 -17.08
N THR A 304 18.98 -20.00 -17.59
CA THR A 304 18.01 -21.04 -17.93
C THR A 304 17.92 -22.02 -16.77
N PRO A 305 16.82 -22.03 -16.00
CA PRO A 305 16.68 -22.95 -14.88
C PRO A 305 16.50 -24.41 -15.34
N PRO A 306 16.67 -25.40 -14.44
CA PRO A 306 16.45 -26.81 -14.74
C PRO A 306 15.03 -27.15 -15.21
N HIS A 307 14.04 -26.33 -14.83
CA HIS A 307 12.66 -26.44 -15.27
C HIS A 307 11.97 -25.07 -15.30
N GLU A 308 10.95 -24.93 -16.14
CA GLU A 308 10.24 -23.67 -16.41
C GLU A 308 9.69 -22.97 -15.14
N HIS A 309 9.26 -23.73 -14.13
CA HIS A 309 8.60 -23.21 -12.94
C HIS A 309 9.55 -22.94 -11.77
N TYR A 310 10.86 -22.91 -12.01
CA TYR A 310 11.89 -22.74 -10.97
C TYR A 310 11.66 -21.51 -10.12
N PHE A 311 11.41 -20.36 -10.76
CA PHE A 311 11.23 -19.11 -10.02
C PHE A 311 9.85 -18.99 -9.35
N CYS A 312 8.81 -19.65 -9.87
CA CYS A 312 7.46 -19.52 -9.32
C CYS A 312 7.08 -20.69 -8.39
N ASP A 313 8.07 -21.19 -7.66
CA ASP A 313 7.95 -22.31 -6.72
C ASP A 313 7.38 -21.90 -5.34
N GLY A 314 7.21 -20.59 -5.11
CA GLY A 314 6.72 -20.03 -3.85
C GLY A 314 7.80 -19.60 -2.87
N HIS A 315 9.08 -19.73 -3.24
CA HIS A 315 10.22 -19.28 -2.45
C HIS A 315 10.81 -17.97 -2.98
N TRP A 316 11.66 -17.36 -2.17
CA TRP A 316 12.42 -16.17 -2.57
C TRP A 316 13.69 -16.59 -3.31
N HIS A 317 13.93 -15.96 -4.46
CA HIS A 317 15.17 -16.09 -5.23
C HIS A 317 15.93 -14.77 -5.24
N THR A 318 17.24 -14.83 -5.04
CA THR A 318 18.10 -13.64 -5.08
C THR A 318 18.72 -13.50 -6.46
N ILE A 319 18.53 -12.34 -7.08
CA ILE A 319 19.09 -11.99 -8.38
C ILE A 319 20.13 -10.89 -8.20
N GLN A 320 21.27 -11.04 -8.88
CA GLN A 320 22.23 -9.95 -9.08
C GLN A 320 22.56 -9.81 -10.57
N ALA A 321 22.29 -8.64 -11.14
CA ALA A 321 22.54 -8.28 -12.52
C ALA A 321 23.51 -7.11 -12.56
N VAL A 322 24.69 -7.33 -13.16
CA VAL A 322 25.76 -6.34 -13.19
C VAL A 322 26.13 -6.03 -14.62
N LYS A 323 26.27 -4.74 -14.91
CA LYS A 323 26.89 -4.24 -16.12
C LYS A 323 28.20 -3.57 -15.75
N SER A 324 29.28 -3.90 -16.47
CA SER A 324 30.54 -3.17 -16.42
C SER A 324 31.03 -2.92 -17.84
N LYS A 325 30.98 -1.65 -18.28
CA LYS A 325 31.29 -1.23 -19.66
C LYS A 325 30.44 -1.99 -20.69
N ASN A 326 31.06 -2.87 -21.47
CA ASN A 326 30.44 -3.71 -22.50
C ASN A 326 30.22 -5.16 -22.03
N VAL A 327 30.37 -5.45 -20.75
CA VAL A 327 30.16 -6.79 -20.18
C VAL A 327 28.93 -6.76 -19.28
N VAL A 328 28.06 -7.76 -19.42
CA VAL A 328 26.92 -7.98 -18.54
C VAL A 328 27.01 -9.37 -17.91
N THR A 329 26.75 -9.46 -16.61
CA THR A 329 26.73 -10.70 -15.84
C THR A 329 25.40 -10.82 -15.12
N LEU A 330 24.94 -12.05 -14.96
CA LEU A 330 23.74 -12.39 -14.21
C LEU A 330 24.08 -13.51 -13.24
N SER A 331 23.55 -13.43 -12.02
CA SER A 331 23.57 -14.52 -11.07
C SER A 331 22.22 -14.69 -10.39
N VAL A 332 21.89 -15.95 -10.12
CA VAL A 332 20.65 -16.39 -9.49
C VAL A 332 21.02 -17.34 -8.37
N ASP A 333 20.59 -17.05 -7.14
CA ASP A 333 20.85 -17.88 -5.96
C ASP A 333 22.33 -18.26 -5.82
N LYS A 334 23.21 -17.27 -6.04
CA LYS A 334 24.69 -17.39 -6.03
C LYS A 334 25.30 -18.19 -7.19
N THR A 335 24.49 -18.61 -8.15
CA THR A 335 24.94 -19.27 -9.38
C THR A 335 25.11 -18.23 -10.48
N SER A 336 26.34 -18.01 -10.94
CA SER A 336 26.64 -17.11 -12.06
C SER A 336 26.49 -17.83 -13.40
N VAL A 337 26.05 -17.09 -14.42
CA VAL A 337 26.00 -17.57 -15.81
C VAL A 337 27.16 -16.99 -16.64
N GLU A 338 27.36 -17.54 -17.83
CA GLU A 338 28.31 -17.00 -18.79
C GLU A 338 27.99 -15.52 -19.11
N PRO A 339 29.00 -14.63 -19.08
CA PRO A 339 28.79 -13.21 -19.32
C PRO A 339 28.42 -12.93 -20.78
N GLY A 340 27.54 -11.94 -20.96
CA GLY A 340 27.34 -11.32 -22.27
C GLY A 340 28.44 -10.30 -22.54
N ILE A 341 29.13 -10.41 -23.68
CA ILE A 341 30.20 -9.49 -24.08
C ILE A 341 29.77 -8.75 -25.35
N GLY A 342 29.66 -7.43 -25.23
CA GLY A 342 29.34 -6.53 -26.34
C GLY A 342 30.57 -5.96 -27.03
N ILE A 343 30.31 -5.04 -27.96
CA ILE A 343 31.35 -4.46 -28.82
C ILE A 343 32.32 -3.59 -28.01
N PRO A 344 33.65 -3.81 -28.12
CA PRO A 344 34.65 -2.95 -27.50
C PRO A 344 34.49 -1.47 -27.87
N GLY A 345 34.74 -0.58 -26.92
CA GLY A 345 34.61 0.87 -27.10
C GLY A 345 33.17 1.42 -27.01
N SER A 346 32.14 0.56 -26.92
CA SER A 346 30.76 0.96 -26.59
C SER A 346 30.46 0.57 -25.15
N SER A 347 30.69 1.49 -24.22
CA SER A 347 30.74 1.20 -22.77
C SER A 347 29.64 1.87 -21.93
N SER A 348 29.07 2.98 -22.37
CA SER A 348 28.02 3.69 -21.62
C SER A 348 26.64 3.33 -22.15
N THR A 349 25.68 3.21 -21.23
CA THR A 349 24.25 3.13 -21.54
C THR A 349 23.62 4.47 -21.15
N ASP A 350 23.41 5.34 -22.12
CA ASP A 350 22.97 6.72 -21.90
C ASP A 350 21.44 6.82 -21.95
N THR A 351 20.80 6.23 -20.95
CA THR A 351 19.36 6.39 -20.67
C THR A 351 19.06 7.75 -20.04
N ARG A 352 17.80 8.19 -20.17
CA ARG A 352 17.28 9.39 -19.49
C ARG A 352 15.84 9.24 -19.00
N ASP A 353 15.17 8.13 -19.31
CA ASP A 353 13.81 7.86 -18.85
C ASP A 353 13.81 7.31 -17.43
N SER A 354 12.61 7.02 -16.92
CA SER A 354 12.41 6.52 -15.58
C SER A 354 12.94 5.10 -15.40
N LEU A 355 13.47 4.81 -14.19
CA LEU A 355 13.72 3.44 -13.73
C LEU A 355 12.44 2.88 -13.13
N ILE A 356 11.93 1.83 -13.76
CA ILE A 356 10.62 1.24 -13.46
C ILE A 356 10.82 -0.20 -12.99
N ILE A 357 10.11 -0.57 -11.92
CA ILE A 357 10.07 -1.92 -11.38
C ILE A 357 8.67 -2.50 -11.60
N GLY A 358 8.60 -3.76 -12.05
CA GLY A 358 7.38 -4.55 -12.22
C GLY A 358 6.62 -4.39 -13.55
N ASP A 359 6.98 -3.38 -14.34
CA ASP A 359 6.46 -3.14 -15.70
C ASP A 359 7.48 -2.32 -16.51
N PHE A 360 7.01 -1.71 -17.59
CA PHE A 360 7.75 -0.75 -18.42
C PHE A 360 6.93 0.51 -18.66
N ASN A 361 7.59 1.56 -19.14
CA ASN A 361 6.91 2.82 -19.42
C ASN A 361 5.95 2.69 -20.62
N ARG A 362 4.66 2.52 -20.32
CA ARG A 362 3.58 2.40 -21.29
C ARG A 362 3.26 3.70 -22.03
N THR A 363 3.50 4.89 -21.48
CA THR A 363 3.29 6.12 -22.28
C THR A 363 4.26 6.24 -23.45
N LEU A 364 5.34 5.44 -23.49
CA LEU A 364 6.18 5.26 -24.67
C LEU A 364 5.57 4.34 -25.74
N HIS A 365 4.32 3.86 -25.59
CA HIS A 365 3.63 2.91 -26.49
C HIS A 365 3.62 3.29 -27.98
N GLN A 366 3.84 4.55 -28.35
CA GLN A 366 4.02 4.94 -29.76
C GLN A 366 5.35 4.45 -30.36
N ARG A 367 6.30 3.98 -29.54
CA ARG A 367 7.58 3.42 -29.95
C ARG A 367 7.66 1.96 -29.49
N ARG A 368 7.93 1.01 -30.41
CA ARG A 368 8.32 -0.36 -30.04
C ARG A 368 9.58 -0.27 -29.16
N LEU A 369 9.43 -0.46 -27.85
CA LEU A 369 10.54 -0.45 -26.91
C LEU A 369 11.51 -1.59 -27.26
N ARG A 370 12.79 -1.24 -27.37
CA ARG A 370 13.86 -2.17 -27.75
C ARG A 370 14.16 -3.14 -26.61
N GLY A 371 14.61 -4.35 -26.96
CA GLY A 371 15.00 -5.40 -26.01
C GLY A 371 13.86 -6.15 -25.33
N LEU A 372 12.62 -5.64 -25.44
CA LEU A 372 11.46 -6.23 -24.80
C LEU A 372 11.08 -7.57 -25.44
N GLN A 373 11.13 -8.66 -24.68
CA GLN A 373 10.79 -10.00 -25.14
C GLN A 373 9.44 -10.50 -24.59
N THR A 374 8.93 -9.88 -23.52
CA THR A 374 7.58 -10.07 -23.00
C THR A 374 6.91 -8.73 -22.74
N ARG A 375 5.57 -8.67 -22.85
CA ARG A 375 4.76 -7.51 -22.46
C ARG A 375 3.93 -7.78 -21.21
N GLU A 376 4.15 -8.93 -20.58
CA GLU A 376 3.46 -9.32 -19.37
C GLU A 376 3.98 -8.52 -18.17
N PHE A 377 3.06 -8.10 -17.32
CA PHE A 377 3.36 -7.52 -16.03
C PHE A 377 4.06 -8.55 -15.15
N TYR A 378 4.95 -8.08 -14.28
CA TYR A 378 5.36 -8.90 -13.15
C TYR A 378 4.18 -9.12 -12.21
N VAL A 379 4.01 -10.36 -11.74
CA VAL A 379 3.03 -10.73 -10.72
C VAL A 379 3.75 -11.49 -9.63
N GLY A 380 3.62 -11.03 -8.39
CA GLY A 380 4.35 -11.58 -7.26
C GLY A 380 5.02 -10.51 -6.44
N CYS A 381 6.03 -10.92 -5.67
CA CYS A 381 6.65 -10.11 -4.65
C CYS A 381 8.09 -9.72 -5.01
N ILE A 382 8.49 -8.51 -4.67
CA ILE A 382 9.89 -8.04 -4.75
C ILE A 382 10.27 -7.44 -3.40
N ARG A 383 11.49 -7.70 -2.92
CA ARG A 383 12.08 -7.03 -1.76
C ARG A 383 13.59 -6.88 -1.91
N ASN A 384 14.22 -6.21 -0.95
CA ASN A 384 15.68 -6.07 -0.86
C ASN A 384 16.29 -5.54 -2.18
N VAL A 385 15.73 -4.46 -2.72
CA VAL A 385 16.18 -3.87 -3.99
C VAL A 385 17.35 -2.94 -3.72
N PHE A 386 18.52 -3.27 -4.26
CA PHE A 386 19.73 -2.45 -4.21
C PHE A 386 20.16 -2.06 -5.62
N ILE A 387 20.55 -0.80 -5.78
CA ILE A 387 21.17 -0.28 -7.00
C ILE A 387 22.48 0.37 -6.58
N ASN A 388 23.61 -0.14 -7.08
CA ASN A 388 24.96 0.31 -6.72
C ASN A 388 25.16 0.37 -5.20
N GLU A 389 24.81 -0.72 -4.50
CA GLU A 389 24.88 -0.86 -3.03
C GLU A 389 23.91 0.03 -2.23
N GLU A 390 23.16 0.92 -2.89
CA GLU A 390 22.14 1.75 -2.24
C GLU A 390 20.80 1.04 -2.20
N GLU A 391 20.24 0.86 -1.00
CA GLU A 391 18.89 0.32 -0.82
C GLU A 391 17.84 1.28 -1.38
N GLN A 392 16.99 0.76 -2.26
CA GLN A 392 15.89 1.51 -2.86
C GLN A 392 14.68 1.43 -1.94
N LYS A 393 14.32 2.54 -1.30
CA LYS A 393 13.06 2.67 -0.56
C LYS A 393 11.90 2.72 -1.55
N LEU A 394 11.01 1.72 -1.46
CA LEU A 394 9.86 1.55 -2.35
C LEU A 394 8.58 1.96 -1.62
N ASP A 395 8.13 3.16 -1.94
CA ASP A 395 7.12 3.87 -1.17
C ASP A 395 5.81 3.98 -1.97
N ALA A 396 4.71 4.13 -1.25
CA ALA A 396 3.38 4.23 -1.84
C ALA A 396 3.24 5.39 -2.86
N SER A 397 4.02 6.47 -2.71
CA SER A 397 4.02 7.63 -3.61
C SER A 397 4.58 7.34 -5.01
N GLN A 398 5.44 6.32 -5.13
CA GLN A 398 6.07 5.90 -6.38
C GLN A 398 5.19 4.92 -7.18
N VAL A 399 4.15 4.37 -6.55
CA VAL A 399 3.24 3.38 -7.16
C VAL A 399 2.39 4.02 -8.25
N ARG A 400 2.24 3.30 -9.37
CA ARG A 400 1.23 3.55 -10.41
C ARG A 400 0.54 2.23 -10.74
N GLY A 401 -0.79 2.20 -10.75
CA GLY A 401 -1.55 0.96 -10.92
C GLY A 401 -1.65 0.14 -9.62
N ASN A 402 -1.82 -1.17 -9.74
CA ASN A 402 -2.13 -2.04 -8.62
C ASN A 402 -0.87 -2.71 -8.02
N VAL A 403 -0.27 -2.00 -7.07
CA VAL A 403 0.90 -2.47 -6.30
C VAL A 403 0.64 -2.22 -4.81
N MET A 404 0.84 -3.23 -3.97
CA MET A 404 0.78 -3.10 -2.51
C MET A 404 2.19 -2.97 -1.94
N VAL A 405 2.49 -1.84 -1.29
CA VAL A 405 3.78 -1.62 -0.63
C VAL A 405 3.78 -2.09 0.82
N SER A 406 4.97 -2.36 1.35
CA SER A 406 5.21 -2.82 2.74
C SER A 406 4.60 -4.17 3.12
N VAL A 407 3.90 -4.84 2.20
CA VAL A 407 3.22 -6.10 2.46
C VAL A 407 3.24 -7.01 1.23
N CYS A 408 3.60 -8.26 1.47
CA CYS A 408 3.64 -9.32 0.48
C CYS A 408 2.83 -10.52 0.97
N PRO A 409 1.69 -10.86 0.32
CA PRO A 409 0.90 -12.02 0.69
C PRO A 409 1.68 -13.32 0.50
N THR A 410 1.59 -14.23 1.47
CA THR A 410 2.29 -15.53 1.46
C THR A 410 1.47 -16.66 0.84
N THR A 411 0.20 -16.41 0.53
CA THR A 411 -0.74 -17.38 -0.06
C THR A 411 -1.43 -16.84 -1.29
#